data_AF-A0A3D0RT01-F1
#
_entry.id   AF-A0A3D0RT01-F1
#
_cell.length_a   1.000
_cell.length_b   1.000
_cell.length_c   1.000
_cell.angle_alpha   90.00
_cell.angle_beta   90.00
_cell.angle_gamma   90.00
#
_symmetry.space_group_name_H-M   'P 1'
#
loop_
_entity.id
_entity.type
_entity.pdbx_description
1 polymer ?
#
loop_
_entity_poly.entity_id
_entity_poly.type
_entity_poly.pdbx_seq_one_letter_code
_entity_poly.pdbx_strand_id
1 'polypeptide(L)'
;TVLLVQKAKPTPEKWVEKNAASLAKFIRSQKEKLDAAEIGEILVSRTQYSDVDMTVVDWEGAVIIAPNADYASDIALLKIGNYQLLRYRMLDESIENMLDKINEVFFKGKSRFHPTSDVVRQLAEHKLEVMIDFERAEQNLLLIGDWYSAKLYEAIQSELYLRDWKG
;
A
#
# COMPACT_ATOMS: atom_id res chain seq x y z
N THR A 1 -2.75 -2.57 -10.60
CA THR A 1 -3.21 -3.70 -11.44
C THR A 1 -2.55 -5.00 -11.02
N VAL A 2 -3.13 -6.18 -11.25
CA VAL A 2 -2.49 -7.48 -10.89
C VAL A 2 -2.43 -8.42 -12.09
N LEU A 3 -1.24 -8.96 -12.40
CA LEU A 3 -1.04 -10.03 -13.38
C LEU A 3 -0.97 -11.39 -12.65
N LEU A 4 -1.75 -12.36 -13.12
CA LEU A 4 -1.76 -13.72 -12.56
C LEU A 4 -1.08 -14.70 -13.52
N VAL A 5 -0.10 -15.44 -13.02
CA VAL A 5 0.75 -16.33 -13.82
C VAL A 5 0.75 -17.74 -13.22
N GLN A 6 0.19 -18.69 -13.95
CA GLN A 6 0.06 -20.08 -13.47
C GLN A 6 1.33 -20.91 -13.70
N LYS A 7 2.12 -20.58 -14.72
CA LYS A 7 3.31 -21.35 -15.13
C LYS A 7 4.44 -20.42 -15.54
N ALA A 8 5.38 -20.21 -14.63
CA ALA A 8 6.65 -19.58 -14.91
C ALA A 8 7.73 -20.66 -15.06
N LYS A 9 8.30 -20.80 -16.27
CA LYS A 9 9.36 -21.78 -16.56
C LYS A 9 10.66 -21.08 -16.98
N PRO A 10 11.85 -21.60 -16.61
CA PRO A 10 12.07 -22.82 -15.81
C PRO A 10 11.85 -22.63 -14.30
N THR A 11 12.10 -21.43 -13.77
CA THR A 11 11.77 -21.01 -12.40
C THR A 11 11.07 -19.64 -12.44
N PRO A 12 10.31 -19.26 -11.41
CA PRO A 12 9.71 -17.92 -11.32
C PRO A 12 10.73 -16.79 -11.52
N GLU A 13 11.89 -16.88 -10.86
CA GLU A 13 12.97 -15.90 -10.95
C GLU A 13 13.46 -15.69 -12.40
N LYS A 14 13.87 -16.77 -13.08
CA LYS A 14 14.35 -16.70 -14.46
C LYS A 14 13.28 -16.22 -15.44
N TRP A 15 12.01 -16.52 -15.14
CA TRP A 15 10.90 -16.04 -15.94
C TRP A 15 10.70 -14.53 -15.76
N VAL A 16 10.79 -14.02 -14.53
CA VAL A 16 10.72 -12.57 -14.26
C VAL A 16 11.88 -11.85 -14.94
N GLU A 17 13.12 -12.35 -14.82
CA GLU A 17 14.30 -11.78 -15.49
C GLU A 17 14.12 -11.71 -17.01
N LYS A 18 13.68 -12.81 -17.62
CA LYS A 18 13.45 -12.88 -19.07
C LYS A 18 12.38 -11.88 -19.55
N ASN A 19 11.37 -11.62 -18.73
CA ASN A 19 10.24 -10.75 -19.07
C ASN A 19 10.31 -9.36 -18.43
N ALA A 20 11.44 -9.00 -17.83
CA ALA A 20 11.57 -7.85 -16.93
C ALA A 20 11.02 -6.55 -17.53
N ALA A 21 11.43 -6.19 -18.75
CA ALA A 21 10.98 -4.96 -19.42
C ALA A 21 9.46 -4.94 -19.65
N SER A 22 8.85 -6.06 -20.02
CA SER A 22 7.42 -6.14 -20.27
C SER A 22 6.61 -6.11 -18.97
N LEU A 23 7.10 -6.79 -17.94
CA LEU A 23 6.48 -6.78 -16.61
C LEU A 23 6.54 -5.39 -15.99
N ALA A 24 7.68 -4.71 -16.06
CA ALA A 24 7.85 -3.37 -15.51
C ALA A 24 6.88 -2.37 -16.18
N LYS A 25 6.75 -2.43 -17.50
CA LYS A 25 5.76 -1.63 -18.24
C LYS A 25 4.32 -1.94 -17.85
N PHE A 26 4.00 -3.23 -17.64
CA PHE A 26 2.66 -3.62 -17.22
C PHE A 26 2.33 -3.10 -15.82
N ILE A 27 3.25 -3.30 -14.87
CA ILE A 27 3.09 -2.93 -13.47
C ILE A 27 2.78 -1.43 -13.35
N ARG A 28 3.60 -0.57 -13.97
CA ARG A 28 3.41 0.89 -13.95
C ARG A 28 2.58 1.45 -15.11
N SER A 29 1.88 0.59 -15.85
CA SER A 29 1.08 0.97 -17.03
C SER A 29 1.77 1.92 -18.03
N GLN A 30 3.10 1.84 -18.15
CA GLN A 30 3.90 2.74 -18.98
C GLN A 30 4.03 2.25 -20.43
N LYS A 31 3.87 3.17 -21.38
CA LYS A 31 4.02 2.88 -22.83
C LYS A 31 5.46 3.06 -23.31
N GLU A 32 6.19 3.99 -22.68
CA GLU A 32 7.54 4.36 -23.09
C GLU A 32 8.57 3.28 -22.74
N LYS A 33 9.82 3.49 -23.18
CA LYS A 33 10.91 2.56 -22.92
C LYS A 33 11.55 2.92 -21.57
N LEU A 34 11.39 2.03 -20.60
CA LEU A 34 12.08 2.08 -19.32
C LEU A 34 13.56 1.76 -19.50
N ASP A 35 14.42 2.42 -18.74
CA ASP A 35 15.83 2.05 -18.66
C ASP A 35 16.06 0.85 -17.72
N ALA A 36 17.29 0.35 -17.68
CA ALA A 36 17.61 -0.83 -16.89
C ALA A 36 17.56 -0.59 -15.37
N ALA A 37 17.82 0.63 -14.91
CA ALA A 37 17.79 0.97 -13.50
C ALA A 37 16.33 1.04 -13.01
N GLU A 38 15.46 1.69 -13.78
CA GLU A 38 14.03 1.81 -13.49
C GLU A 38 13.34 0.44 -13.51
N ILE A 39 13.68 -0.42 -14.49
CA ILE A 39 13.19 -1.81 -14.50
C ILE A 39 13.65 -2.57 -13.25
N GLY A 40 14.91 -2.35 -12.83
CA GLY A 40 15.46 -2.97 -11.62
C GLY A 40 14.71 -2.56 -10.37
N GLU A 41 14.39 -1.27 -10.24
CA GLU A 41 13.62 -0.71 -9.12
C GLU A 41 12.21 -1.29 -9.05
N ILE A 42 11.46 -1.27 -10.17
CA ILE A 42 10.07 -1.78 -10.25
C ILE A 42 9.99 -3.25 -9.83
N LEU A 43 11.03 -4.02 -10.14
CA LEU A 43 11.04 -5.44 -9.88
C LEU A 43 11.83 -5.78 -8.61
N VAL A 44 12.23 -4.83 -7.77
CA VAL A 44 13.10 -5.11 -6.62
C VAL A 44 12.35 -5.82 -5.49
N SER A 45 11.08 -5.44 -5.27
CA SER A 45 10.27 -5.98 -4.19
C SER A 45 9.59 -7.27 -4.63
N ARG A 46 10.31 -8.37 -4.37
CA ARG A 46 9.87 -9.74 -4.67
C ARG A 46 9.79 -10.55 -3.39
N THR A 47 8.70 -11.27 -3.24
CA THR A 47 8.54 -12.27 -2.17
C THR A 47 8.34 -13.63 -2.79
N GLN A 48 9.21 -14.57 -2.44
CA GLN A 48 9.16 -15.95 -2.90
C GLN A 48 8.84 -16.86 -1.69
N TYR A 49 7.84 -17.73 -1.82
CA TYR A 49 7.46 -18.70 -0.78
C TYR A 49 8.16 -20.04 -1.01
N SER A 50 8.22 -20.47 -2.26
CA SER A 50 8.78 -21.75 -2.69
C SER A 50 9.53 -21.61 -4.03
N ASP A 51 10.09 -22.72 -4.52
CA ASP A 51 10.80 -22.74 -5.81
C ASP A 51 9.87 -22.53 -7.03
N VAL A 52 8.55 -22.52 -6.82
CA VAL A 52 7.54 -22.52 -7.89
C VAL A 52 6.55 -21.37 -7.83
N ASP A 53 6.59 -20.54 -6.80
CA ASP A 53 5.78 -19.34 -6.67
C ASP A 53 6.65 -18.09 -6.47
N MET A 54 6.09 -16.92 -6.72
CA MET A 54 6.73 -15.63 -6.49
C MET A 54 5.71 -14.52 -6.68
N THR A 55 5.74 -13.53 -5.79
CA THR A 55 4.93 -12.33 -5.93
C THR A 55 5.84 -11.11 -6.00
N VAL A 56 5.74 -10.38 -7.10
CA VAL A 56 6.39 -9.08 -7.30
C VAL A 56 5.38 -8.01 -6.96
N VAL A 57 5.77 -7.06 -6.11
CA VAL A 57 4.92 -5.95 -5.66
C VAL A 57 5.61 -4.65 -6.03
N ASP A 58 4.83 -3.69 -6.51
CA ASP A 58 5.20 -2.29 -6.71
C ASP A 58 3.97 -1.45 -6.36
N TRP A 59 4.18 -0.17 -6.10
CA TRP A 59 3.11 0.73 -5.70
C TRP A 59 1.98 0.87 -6.74
N GLU A 60 2.22 0.63 -8.03
CA GLU A 60 1.19 0.68 -9.09
C GLU A 60 0.56 -0.69 -9.42
N GLY A 61 1.22 -1.78 -9.06
CA GLY A 61 0.75 -3.10 -9.43
C GLY A 61 1.56 -4.27 -8.90
N ALA A 62 1.10 -5.47 -9.23
CA ALA A 62 1.73 -6.70 -8.79
C ALA A 62 1.70 -7.78 -9.87
N VAL A 63 2.62 -8.74 -9.75
CA VAL A 63 2.65 -9.98 -10.52
C VAL A 63 2.65 -11.12 -9.53
N ILE A 64 1.65 -12.00 -9.60
CA ILE A 64 1.54 -13.18 -8.76
C ILE A 64 1.80 -14.41 -9.62
N ILE A 65 2.86 -15.15 -9.29
CA ILE A 65 3.20 -16.44 -9.88
C ILE A 65 2.84 -17.49 -8.84
N ALA A 66 1.86 -18.34 -9.13
CA ALA A 66 1.48 -19.42 -8.24
C ALA A 66 1.07 -20.68 -9.02
N PRO A 67 1.53 -21.88 -8.62
CA PRO A 67 1.08 -23.13 -9.21
C PRO A 67 -0.41 -23.34 -8.94
N ASN A 68 -1.08 -24.11 -9.80
CA ASN A 68 -2.50 -24.49 -9.65
C ASN A 68 -3.50 -23.30 -9.57
N ALA A 69 -3.05 -22.08 -9.90
CA ALA A 69 -3.85 -20.87 -9.82
C ALA A 69 -4.31 -20.50 -8.39
N ASP A 70 -3.51 -20.84 -7.38
CA ASP A 70 -3.76 -20.47 -5.99
C ASP A 70 -3.27 -19.04 -5.71
N TYR A 71 -4.10 -18.04 -6.02
CA TYR A 71 -3.77 -16.60 -5.87
C TYR A 71 -4.54 -15.91 -4.74
N ALA A 72 -5.44 -16.63 -4.07
CA ALA A 72 -6.47 -16.00 -3.25
C ALA A 72 -5.89 -15.25 -2.05
N SER A 73 -4.92 -15.85 -1.37
CA SER A 73 -4.25 -15.28 -0.20
C SER A 73 -3.47 -14.01 -0.57
N ASP A 74 -2.66 -14.06 -1.62
CA ASP A 74 -1.87 -12.94 -2.11
C ASP A 74 -2.74 -11.76 -2.54
N ILE A 75 -3.83 -12.03 -3.27
CA ILE A 75 -4.80 -11.01 -3.66
C ILE A 75 -5.46 -10.41 -2.42
N ALA A 76 -5.78 -11.21 -1.40
CA ALA A 76 -6.34 -10.70 -0.16
C ALA A 76 -5.37 -9.75 0.56
N LEU A 77 -4.09 -10.11 0.66
CA LEU A 77 -3.05 -9.26 1.25
C LEU A 77 -2.87 -7.95 0.47
N LEU A 78 -2.83 -7.99 -0.86
CA LEU A 78 -2.77 -6.79 -1.70
C LEU A 78 -3.98 -5.88 -1.50
N LYS A 79 -5.18 -6.47 -1.37
CA LYS A 79 -6.41 -5.71 -1.07
C LYS A 79 -6.35 -5.06 0.30
N ILE A 80 -5.83 -5.76 1.31
CA ILE A 80 -5.66 -5.22 2.67
C ILE A 80 -4.73 -4.02 2.64
N GLY A 81 -3.56 -4.13 2.00
CA GLY A 81 -2.63 -3.01 1.90
C GLY A 81 -3.21 -1.79 1.18
N ASN A 82 -3.90 -2.00 0.05
CA ASN A 82 -4.59 -0.92 -0.66
C ASN A 82 -5.70 -0.27 0.17
N TYR A 83 -6.47 -1.07 0.89
CA TYR A 83 -7.50 -0.56 1.79
C TYR A 83 -6.88 0.30 2.90
N GLN A 84 -5.77 -0.13 3.50
CA GLN A 84 -5.06 0.68 4.50
C GLN A 84 -4.54 1.99 3.92
N LEU A 85 -3.93 1.97 2.73
CA LEU A 85 -3.47 3.18 2.05
C LEU A 85 -4.62 4.18 1.84
N LEU A 86 -5.75 3.70 1.31
CA LEU A 86 -6.92 4.56 1.07
C LEU A 86 -7.42 5.19 2.37
N ARG A 87 -7.44 4.42 3.47
CA ARG A 87 -7.88 4.93 4.77
C ARG A 87 -6.96 5.99 5.33
N TYR A 88 -5.65 5.80 5.25
CA TYR A 88 -4.71 6.80 5.73
C TYR A 88 -4.82 8.09 4.92
N ARG A 89 -5.00 8.00 3.60
CA ARG A 89 -5.27 9.18 2.75
C ARG A 89 -6.56 9.91 3.13
N MET A 90 -7.64 9.18 3.42
CA MET A 90 -8.89 9.79 3.86
C MET A 90 -8.76 10.46 5.24
N LEU A 91 -7.97 9.88 6.15
CA LEU A 91 -7.70 10.47 7.44
C LEU A 91 -6.90 11.77 7.29
N ASP A 92 -5.85 11.76 6.47
CA ASP A 92 -5.03 12.92 6.16
C ASP A 92 -5.88 14.05 5.56
N GLU A 93 -6.70 13.74 4.53
CA GLU A 93 -7.64 14.69 3.92
C GLU A 93 -8.68 15.24 4.93
N SER A 94 -9.17 14.42 5.86
CA SER A 94 -10.09 14.87 6.92
C SER A 94 -9.40 15.87 7.86
N ILE A 95 -8.14 15.61 8.21
CA ILE A 95 -7.32 16.50 9.04
C ILE A 95 -7.10 17.83 8.31
N GLU A 96 -6.68 17.80 7.04
CA GLU A 96 -6.47 19.00 6.23
C GLU A 96 -7.75 19.85 6.14
N ASN A 97 -8.88 19.24 5.80
CA ASN A 97 -10.18 19.92 5.72
C ASN A 97 -10.60 20.56 7.04
N MET A 98 -10.26 19.93 8.17
CA MET A 98 -10.55 20.49 9.49
C MET A 98 -9.63 21.68 9.81
N LEU A 99 -8.34 21.59 9.47
CA LEU A 99 -7.38 22.69 9.62
C LEU A 99 -7.77 23.91 8.78
N ASP A 100 -8.28 23.69 7.56
CA ASP A 100 -8.79 24.78 6.72
C ASP A 100 -9.99 25.48 7.35
N LYS A 101 -10.96 24.74 7.88
CA LYS A 101 -12.11 25.31 8.60
C LYS A 101 -11.69 26.14 9.82
N ILE A 102 -10.71 25.64 10.57
CA ILE A 102 -10.11 26.37 11.69
C ILE A 102 -9.52 27.68 11.17
N ASN A 103 -8.63 27.63 10.17
CA ASN A 103 -8.03 28.82 9.58
C ASN A 103 -9.07 29.83 9.08
N GLU A 104 -10.14 29.40 8.40
CA GLU A 104 -11.19 30.30 7.95
C GLU A 104 -11.88 31.03 9.12
N VAL A 105 -12.19 30.33 10.21
CA VAL A 105 -12.82 30.91 11.40
C VAL A 105 -11.89 31.89 12.12
N PHE A 106 -10.59 31.58 12.21
CA PHE A 106 -9.63 32.42 12.93
C PHE A 106 -9.12 33.62 12.12
N PHE A 107 -8.99 33.52 10.79
CA PHE A 107 -8.40 34.57 9.96
C PHE A 107 -9.40 35.50 9.24
N LYS A 108 -10.68 35.10 9.06
CA LYS A 108 -11.72 36.00 8.48
C LYS A 108 -12.37 36.93 9.50
N GLY A 109 -12.18 36.70 10.80
CA GLY A 109 -12.53 37.66 11.87
C GLY A 109 -11.35 38.57 12.20
N LYS A 110 -11.56 39.89 12.37
CA LYS A 110 -10.53 40.87 12.76
C LYS A 110 -9.98 40.67 14.19
N SER A 111 -9.60 39.47 14.60
CA SER A 111 -9.05 39.25 15.93
C SER A 111 -7.87 38.29 15.95
N ARG A 112 -6.79 38.75 16.58
CA ARG A 112 -5.61 37.95 16.95
C ARG A 112 -5.98 36.97 18.07
N PHE A 113 -6.77 35.94 17.76
CA PHE A 113 -6.99 34.84 18.71
C PHE A 113 -6.09 33.66 18.35
N HIS A 114 -5.33 33.20 19.36
CA HIS A 114 -4.58 31.95 19.29
C HIS A 114 -5.57 30.77 19.18
N PRO A 115 -5.21 29.67 18.49
CA PRO A 115 -6.06 28.49 18.44
C PRO A 115 -6.41 28.05 19.87
N THR A 116 -7.70 28.03 20.20
CA THR A 116 -8.18 27.67 21.54
C THR A 116 -7.93 26.19 21.79
N SER A 117 -7.43 25.84 22.98
CA SER A 117 -7.18 24.47 23.45
C SER A 117 -8.30 23.46 23.09
N ASP A 118 -9.56 23.90 23.10
CA ASP A 118 -10.72 23.07 22.76
C ASP A 118 -10.76 22.59 21.31
N VAL A 119 -10.29 23.39 20.35
CA VAL A 119 -10.24 23.03 18.93
C VAL A 119 -9.16 21.96 18.70
N VAL A 120 -8.01 22.12 19.35
CA VAL A 120 -6.93 21.12 19.33
C VAL A 120 -7.39 19.82 20.00
N ARG A 121 -8.17 19.91 21.08
CA ARG A 121 -8.74 18.74 21.76
C ARG A 121 -9.74 17.98 20.89
N GLN A 122 -10.65 18.69 20.21
CA GLN A 122 -11.60 18.07 19.29
C GLN A 122 -10.90 17.39 18.11
N LEU A 123 -9.81 17.97 17.59
CA LEU A 123 -8.99 17.36 16.55
C LEU A 123 -8.34 16.06 17.05
N ALA A 124 -7.79 16.05 18.26
CA ALA A 124 -7.20 14.87 18.86
C ALA A 124 -8.24 13.77 19.13
N GLU A 125 -9.43 14.13 19.64
CA GLU A 125 -10.54 13.21 19.89
C GLU A 125 -11.03 12.56 18.58
N HIS A 126 -11.26 13.36 17.52
CA HIS A 126 -11.68 12.83 16.23
C HIS A 126 -10.61 11.93 15.58
N LYS A 127 -9.33 12.33 15.65
CA LYS A 127 -8.22 11.49 15.19
C LYS A 127 -8.17 10.16 15.93
N LEU A 128 -8.33 10.17 17.26
CA LEU A 128 -8.33 8.96 18.09
C LEU A 128 -9.52 8.05 17.77
N GLU A 129 -10.72 8.60 17.59
CA GLU A 129 -11.92 7.84 17.22
C GLU A 129 -11.71 7.10 15.88
N VAL A 130 -11.23 7.84 14.87
CA VAL A 130 -10.93 7.27 13.56
C VAL A 130 -9.80 6.22 13.66
N MET A 131 -8.75 6.48 14.44
CA MET A 131 -7.66 5.51 14.66
C MET A 131 -8.13 4.23 15.38
N ILE A 132 -9.03 4.32 16.36
CA ILE A 132 -9.55 3.15 17.10
C ILE A 132 -10.43 2.28 16.20
N ASP A 133 -11.32 2.90 15.42
CA ASP A 133 -12.08 2.20 14.39
C ASP A 133 -11.15 1.55 13.35
N PHE A 134 -9.96 2.13 13.17
CA PHE A 134 -8.94 1.62 12.28
C PHE A 134 -8.23 0.38 12.80
N GLU A 135 -7.79 0.39 14.04
CA GLU A 135 -7.13 -0.75 14.69
C GLU A 135 -8.06 -1.97 14.82
N ARG A 136 -9.34 -1.73 15.13
CA ARG A 136 -10.33 -2.82 15.22
C ARG A 136 -10.57 -3.51 13.87
N ALA A 137 -10.49 -2.77 12.76
CA ALA A 137 -10.55 -3.36 11.42
C ALA A 137 -9.29 -4.16 11.08
N GLU A 138 -8.11 -3.69 11.49
CA GLU A 138 -6.82 -4.39 11.27
C GLU A 138 -6.72 -5.71 12.05
N GLN A 139 -7.16 -5.76 13.31
CA GLN A 139 -7.12 -6.97 14.13
C GLN A 139 -7.90 -8.15 13.53
N ASN A 140 -8.99 -7.87 12.82
CA ASN A 140 -9.78 -8.92 12.15
C ASN A 140 -9.14 -9.44 10.85
N LEU A 141 -8.16 -8.71 10.30
CA LEU A 141 -7.47 -9.06 9.04
C LEU A 141 -6.13 -9.78 9.29
N LEU A 142 -5.55 -9.64 10.48
CA LEU A 142 -4.20 -10.08 10.84
C LEU A 142 -4.09 -11.56 11.30
N LEU A 143 -4.99 -12.43 10.87
CA LEU A 143 -4.74 -13.88 10.87
C LEU A 143 -3.78 -14.23 9.72
N ILE A 144 -2.55 -13.73 9.83
CA ILE A 144 -1.42 -14.11 8.98
C ILE A 144 -1.09 -15.56 9.31
N GLY A 145 -1.61 -16.49 8.50
CA GLY A 145 -1.58 -17.92 8.78
C GLY A 145 -0.22 -18.60 8.62
N ASP A 146 0.75 -17.93 7.96
CA ASP A 146 2.09 -18.47 7.72
C ASP A 146 3.17 -17.37 7.54
N TRP A 147 4.43 -17.79 7.57
CA TRP A 147 5.60 -16.91 7.42
C TRP A 147 5.64 -16.17 6.08
N TYR A 148 5.13 -16.76 5.00
CA TYR A 148 5.13 -16.12 3.69
C TYR A 148 4.15 -14.97 3.60
N SER A 149 2.94 -15.18 4.11
CA SER A 149 1.92 -14.15 4.22
C SER A 149 2.45 -12.95 5.00
N ALA A 150 3.25 -13.20 6.06
CA ALA A 150 3.91 -12.14 6.81
C ALA A 150 4.91 -11.34 5.95
N LYS A 151 5.78 -12.06 5.23
CA LYS A 151 6.81 -11.46 4.37
C LYS A 151 6.22 -10.69 3.19
N LEU A 152 5.19 -11.24 2.54
CA LEU A 152 4.49 -10.58 1.44
C LEU A 152 3.78 -9.32 1.96
N TYR A 153 3.14 -9.41 3.12
CA TYR A 153 2.51 -8.24 3.72
C TYR A 153 3.52 -7.16 4.13
N GLU A 154 4.71 -7.53 4.62
CA GLU A 154 5.80 -6.59 4.87
C GLU A 154 6.27 -5.89 3.58
N ALA A 155 6.41 -6.63 2.48
CA ALA A 155 6.73 -6.06 1.17
C ALA A 155 5.64 -5.07 0.71
N ILE A 156 4.36 -5.40 0.89
CA ILE A 156 3.23 -4.52 0.58
C ILE A 156 3.26 -3.25 1.44
N GLN A 157 3.53 -3.36 2.75
CA GLN A 157 3.65 -2.20 3.63
C GLN A 157 4.76 -1.25 3.19
N SER A 158 5.90 -1.81 2.75
CA SER A 158 7.05 -1.05 2.26
C SER A 158 6.73 -0.35 0.95
N GLU A 159 6.24 -1.08 -0.06
CA GLU A 159 5.94 -0.53 -1.39
C GLU A 159 4.81 0.50 -1.39
N LEU A 160 3.83 0.33 -0.49
CA LEU A 160 2.73 1.29 -0.34
C LEU A 160 3.02 2.39 0.68
N TYR A 161 4.23 2.42 1.26
CA TYR A 161 4.66 3.40 2.26
C TYR A 161 3.69 3.52 3.45
N LEU A 162 3.05 2.42 3.86
CA LEU A 162 1.95 2.45 4.83
C LEU A 162 2.38 2.98 6.20
N ARG A 163 3.64 2.77 6.57
CA ARG A 163 4.20 3.28 7.84
C ARG A 163 4.36 4.79 7.83
N ASP A 164 4.71 5.36 6.68
CA ASP A 164 4.89 6.80 6.51
C ASP A 164 3.54 7.50 6.55
N TRP A 165 2.51 6.93 5.91
CA TRP A 165 1.14 7.44 5.96
C TRP A 165 0.48 7.34 7.34
N LYS A 166 0.92 6.38 8.17
CA LYS A 166 0.42 6.21 9.55
C LYS A 166 1.06 7.22 10.53
N GLY A 167 2.25 7.72 10.20
CA GLY A 167 3.16 8.47 11.07
C GLY A 167 2.81 9.93 11.26
#